data_AF-A0A7S2XWB1-F1
#
_entry.id   AF-A0A7S2XWB1-F1
#
_cell.length_a   1.000
_cell.length_b   1.000
_cell.length_c   1.000
_cell.angle_alpha   90.00
_cell.angle_beta   90.00
_cell.angle_gamma   90.00
#
_symmetry.space_group_name_H-M   'P 1'
#
loop_
_entity.id
_entity.type
_entity.pdbx_description
1 polymer ?
#
loop_
_entity_poly.entity_id
_entity_poly.type
_entity_poly.pdbx_seq_one_letter_code
_entity_poly.pdbx_strand_id
1 'polypeptide(L)'
;HAHRHVPQSMSEEWAKFPNARQRFYQTILDSQVKAPILISGDVHMAQIMRKDCLRESDIQSSKAPSSNGGHNDGSDAPISNFDAANLQLPPTRPLMEVTTSGMTHSWGTYFSPRPEFHNKWHSPYYHASSRSIMSLGHQLCPWTELLISRNHLGKDHGAGEPGAKAGKQYALDLNFGEMEFDWQSRAVQMRIWGKEAEAPPLLSAQWTFDQLSGIKPMSGGPQLVPKEFLEASYRHTYQHHSEDEWVCMNYRGEPSTVQTIGAYAAAFILFMFWIILPYALGFLCLFPGIYCYRSRSSRSAKNKT
;
A
#
# COMPACT_ATOMS: atom_id res chain seq x y z
N HIS A 1 -19.67 -12.24 -1.31
CA HIS A 1 -19.46 -11.29 -0.19
C HIS A 1 -18.09 -10.59 -0.19
N ALA A 2 -17.26 -10.72 -1.25
CA ALA A 2 -15.96 -10.06 -1.39
C ALA A 2 -15.98 -8.51 -1.49
N HIS A 3 -17.16 -7.89 -1.62
CA HIS A 3 -17.30 -6.42 -1.73
C HIS A 3 -17.17 -5.66 -0.40
N ARG A 4 -17.01 -6.33 0.74
CA ARG A 4 -17.01 -5.65 2.06
C ARG A 4 -15.68 -5.02 2.45
N HIS A 5 -14.59 -5.31 1.75
CA HIS A 5 -13.31 -4.68 2.03
C HIS A 5 -12.85 -3.87 0.83
N VAL A 6 -12.85 -2.55 1.02
CA VAL A 6 -12.23 -1.63 0.07
C VAL A 6 -10.74 -1.99 0.05
N PRO A 7 -10.19 -2.38 -1.10
CA PRO A 7 -8.77 -2.67 -1.22
C PRO A 7 -7.97 -1.43 -0.81
N GLN A 8 -7.03 -1.61 0.12
CA GLN A 8 -6.34 -0.49 0.76
C GLN A 8 -5.31 0.17 -0.17
N SER A 9 -4.79 -0.58 -1.16
CA SER A 9 -3.97 -0.04 -2.24
C SER A 9 -4.86 0.63 -3.30
N MET A 10 -5.22 1.91 -3.11
CA MET A 10 -5.98 2.69 -4.11
C MET A 10 -5.23 2.92 -5.42
N SER A 11 -3.94 2.59 -5.45
CA SER A 11 -2.99 3.01 -6.48
C SER A 11 -2.97 2.15 -7.72
N GLU A 12 -3.19 0.84 -7.57
CA GLU A 12 -3.20 -0.10 -8.67
C GLU A 12 -4.63 -0.51 -9.04
N GLU A 13 -4.87 -0.68 -10.33
CA GLU A 13 -6.17 -1.18 -10.80
C GLU A 13 -6.48 -2.60 -10.30
N TRP A 14 -5.45 -3.39 -9.99
CA TRP A 14 -5.58 -4.76 -9.47
C TRP A 14 -6.37 -4.85 -8.17
N ALA A 15 -6.32 -3.81 -7.35
CA ALA A 15 -7.14 -3.72 -6.14
C ALA A 15 -8.64 -3.84 -6.45
N LYS A 16 -9.10 -3.33 -7.60
CA LYS A 16 -10.50 -3.40 -8.04
C LYS A 16 -10.95 -4.84 -8.36
N PHE A 17 -10.00 -5.77 -8.56
CA PHE A 17 -10.25 -7.17 -8.94
C PHE A 17 -9.64 -8.15 -7.93
N PRO A 18 -10.06 -8.14 -6.66
CA PRO A 18 -9.42 -8.89 -5.59
C PRO A 18 -9.37 -10.40 -5.87
N ASN A 19 -10.44 -10.97 -6.43
CA ASN A 19 -10.49 -12.41 -6.76
C ASN A 19 -9.54 -12.78 -7.91
N ALA A 20 -9.36 -11.91 -8.91
CA ALA A 20 -8.42 -12.16 -9.99
C ALA A 20 -6.97 -12.07 -9.49
N ARG A 21 -6.69 -11.08 -8.64
CA ARG A 21 -5.39 -10.92 -7.98
C ARG A 21 -5.05 -12.14 -7.10
N GLN A 22 -6.02 -12.62 -6.31
CA GLN A 22 -5.85 -13.81 -5.48
C GLN A 22 -5.55 -15.06 -6.33
N ARG A 23 -6.31 -15.30 -7.41
CA ARG A 23 -6.01 -16.41 -8.35
C ARG A 23 -4.63 -16.31 -8.99
N PHE A 24 -4.19 -15.08 -9.32
CA PHE A 24 -2.86 -14.86 -9.86
C PHE A 24 -1.77 -15.21 -8.86
N TYR A 25 -1.91 -14.78 -7.60
CA TYR A 25 -1.00 -15.16 -6.52
C TYR A 25 -0.99 -16.67 -6.29
N GLN A 26 -2.16 -17.31 -6.23
CA GLN A 26 -2.28 -18.77 -6.13
C GLN A 26 -1.51 -19.47 -7.25
N THR A 27 -1.68 -19.03 -8.49
CA THR A 27 -1.00 -19.62 -9.66
C THR A 27 0.53 -19.52 -9.55
N ILE A 28 1.04 -18.35 -9.16
CA ILE A 28 2.48 -18.15 -8.95
C ILE A 28 2.98 -19.04 -7.82
N LEU A 29 2.23 -19.11 -6.72
CA LEU A 29 2.65 -19.86 -5.56
C LEU A 29 2.61 -21.37 -5.81
N ASP A 30 1.59 -21.88 -6.51
CA ASP A 30 1.48 -23.30 -6.86
C ASP A 30 2.50 -23.76 -7.90
N SER A 31 3.00 -22.86 -8.74
CA SER A 31 4.09 -23.17 -9.67
C SER A 31 5.43 -23.49 -8.98
N GLN A 32 5.51 -23.39 -7.65
CA GLN A 32 6.70 -23.66 -6.83
C GLN A 32 7.92 -22.76 -7.14
N VAL A 33 7.72 -21.63 -7.85
CA VAL A 33 8.76 -20.60 -8.06
C VAL A 33 9.29 -20.10 -6.72
N LYS A 34 10.59 -20.24 -6.46
CA LYS A 34 11.12 -19.97 -5.11
C LYS A 34 11.01 -18.50 -4.70
N ALA A 35 11.42 -17.58 -5.56
CA ALA A 35 11.53 -16.15 -5.22
C ALA A 35 10.74 -15.26 -6.21
N PRO A 36 9.39 -15.24 -6.14
CA PRO A 36 8.59 -14.43 -7.04
C PRO A 36 8.70 -12.93 -6.71
N ILE A 37 9.04 -12.12 -7.73
CA ILE A 37 8.97 -10.65 -7.67
C ILE A 37 8.01 -10.19 -8.78
N LEU A 38 6.99 -9.44 -8.41
CA LEU A 38 6.02 -8.85 -9.32
C LEU A 38 6.46 -7.44 -9.68
N ILE A 39 6.51 -7.14 -10.97
CA ILE A 39 6.86 -5.82 -11.48
C ILE A 39 5.66 -5.29 -12.26
N SER A 40 5.16 -4.14 -11.85
CA SER A 40 4.07 -3.43 -12.52
C SER A 40 4.49 -2.01 -12.90
N GLY A 41 3.73 -1.42 -13.83
CA GLY A 41 3.94 -0.07 -14.32
C GLY A 41 2.62 0.64 -14.52
N ASP A 42 2.66 1.77 -15.25
CA ASP A 42 1.47 2.57 -15.57
C ASP A 42 0.71 3.09 -14.33
N VAL A 43 1.46 3.31 -13.25
CA VAL A 43 0.96 3.92 -12.02
C VAL A 43 1.62 5.27 -11.83
N HIS A 44 0.89 6.27 -11.35
CA HIS A 44 1.41 7.63 -11.17
C HIS A 44 2.42 7.76 -10.00
N MET A 45 3.02 6.67 -9.53
CA MET A 45 4.01 6.66 -8.43
C MET A 45 4.82 5.37 -8.44
N ALA A 46 5.83 5.30 -7.57
CA ALA A 46 6.50 4.06 -7.26
C ALA A 46 6.21 3.60 -5.84
N GLN A 47 6.09 2.28 -5.67
CA GLN A 47 5.92 1.63 -4.38
C GLN A 47 6.71 0.32 -4.36
N ILE A 48 7.31 0.01 -3.20
CA ILE A 48 7.84 -1.33 -2.92
C ILE A 48 6.95 -1.93 -1.85
N MET A 49 6.27 -3.01 -2.20
CA MET A 49 5.27 -3.68 -1.38
C MET A 49 5.68 -5.12 -1.09
N ARG A 50 5.24 -5.64 0.06
CA ARG A 50 5.46 -7.02 0.48
C ARG A 50 4.17 -7.61 1.04
N LYS A 51 3.92 -8.85 0.63
CA LYS A 51 2.96 -9.74 1.26
C LYS A 51 3.66 -11.00 1.76
N ASP A 52 3.12 -11.60 2.80
CA ASP A 52 3.56 -12.87 3.35
C ASP A 52 2.44 -13.88 3.17
N CYS A 53 2.75 -15.02 2.55
CA CYS A 53 1.77 -16.04 2.19
C CYS A 53 2.05 -17.35 2.93
N LEU A 54 0.98 -18.01 3.35
CA LEU A 54 0.99 -19.36 3.94
C LEU A 54 -0.06 -20.23 3.27
N ARG A 55 0.17 -21.54 3.18
CA ARG A 55 -0.89 -22.47 2.79
C ARG A 55 -1.88 -22.62 3.94
N GLU A 56 -3.15 -22.73 3.59
CA GLU A 56 -4.22 -22.97 4.56
C GLU A 56 -3.97 -24.26 5.38
N SER A 57 -3.48 -25.32 4.73
CA SER A 57 -3.08 -26.58 5.39
C SER A 57 -2.02 -26.37 6.47
N ASP A 58 -1.07 -25.47 6.22
CA ASP A 58 0.02 -25.16 7.12
C ASP A 58 -0.47 -24.37 8.35
N ILE A 59 -1.45 -23.49 8.12
CA ILE A 59 -2.15 -22.77 9.19
C ILE A 59 -2.94 -23.78 10.06
N GLN A 60 -3.62 -24.74 9.44
CA GLN A 60 -4.43 -25.72 10.17
C GLN A 60 -3.60 -26.75 10.93
N SER A 61 -2.50 -27.24 10.36
CA SER A 61 -1.61 -28.18 11.06
C SER A 61 -1.01 -27.58 12.34
N SER A 62 -0.80 -26.26 12.36
CA SER A 62 -0.36 -25.54 13.57
C SER A 62 -1.42 -25.48 14.69
N LYS A 63 -2.71 -25.73 14.38
CA LYS A 63 -3.80 -25.80 15.38
C LYS A 63 -3.81 -27.11 16.15
N ALA A 64 -3.30 -28.19 15.57
CA ALA A 64 -3.45 -29.52 16.16
C ALA A 64 -2.68 -29.55 17.50
N PRO A 65 -3.37 -29.60 18.66
CA PRO A 65 -2.67 -29.82 19.91
C PRO A 65 -1.92 -31.14 19.76
N SER A 66 -0.66 -31.15 20.21
CA SER A 66 0.13 -32.37 20.33
C SER A 66 -0.61 -33.30 21.29
N SER A 67 -1.54 -34.07 20.74
CA SER A 67 -2.49 -34.91 21.44
C SER A 67 -1.82 -36.23 21.76
N ASN A 68 -0.75 -36.15 22.55
CA ASN A 68 -0.29 -37.28 23.32
C ASN A 68 -1.19 -37.41 24.55
N GLY A 69 -2.35 -38.05 24.36
CA GLY A 69 -3.09 -38.75 25.40
C GLY A 69 -4.13 -37.93 26.17
N GLY A 70 -5.39 -38.37 26.09
CA GLY A 70 -6.41 -37.97 27.07
C GLY A 70 -7.82 -37.93 26.52
N HIS A 71 -8.55 -39.01 26.77
CA HIS A 71 -9.99 -39.25 26.67
C HIS A 71 -10.94 -38.05 26.43
N ASN A 72 -11.84 -38.25 25.45
CA ASN A 72 -12.98 -37.41 25.12
C ASN A 72 -14.01 -37.33 26.26
N ASP A 73 -14.32 -36.12 26.72
CA ASP A 73 -15.61 -35.80 27.34
C ASP A 73 -16.26 -34.65 26.55
N GLY A 74 -17.42 -34.95 25.95
CA GLY A 74 -18.07 -34.17 24.88
C GLY A 74 -18.73 -32.88 25.35
N SER A 75 -17.92 -31.86 25.67
CA SER A 75 -18.42 -30.50 25.93
C SER A 75 -17.93 -29.53 24.87
N ASP A 76 -18.86 -29.03 24.05
CA ASP A 76 -18.70 -27.98 23.04
C ASP A 76 -18.43 -26.60 23.70
N ALA A 77 -17.38 -26.50 24.51
CA ALA A 77 -16.98 -25.22 25.10
C ALA A 77 -16.31 -24.33 24.04
N PRO A 78 -16.72 -23.05 23.92
CA PRO A 78 -16.11 -22.13 22.97
C PRO A 78 -14.62 -21.96 23.28
N ILE A 79 -13.79 -22.11 22.24
CA ILE A 79 -12.33 -22.01 22.21
C ILE A 79 -11.90 -20.59 22.65
N SER A 80 -11.91 -20.29 23.96
CA SER A 80 -11.67 -18.93 24.46
C SER A 80 -10.25 -18.70 25.02
N ASN A 81 -9.44 -19.75 25.20
CA ASN A 81 -8.08 -19.65 25.77
C ASN A 81 -7.06 -20.48 24.98
N PHE A 82 -7.02 -20.34 23.65
CA PHE A 82 -5.85 -20.84 22.90
C PHE A 82 -4.68 -19.90 23.16
N ASP A 83 -3.60 -20.41 23.77
CA ASP A 83 -2.34 -19.68 23.99
C ASP A 83 -1.64 -19.43 22.64
N ALA A 84 -2.16 -18.47 21.88
CA ALA A 84 -1.63 -18.06 20.58
C ALA A 84 -0.17 -17.59 20.65
N ALA A 85 0.34 -17.28 21.84
CA ALA A 85 1.73 -16.90 22.08
C ALA A 85 2.74 -18.04 21.83
N ASN A 86 2.32 -19.31 21.89
CA ASN A 86 3.20 -20.47 21.71
C ASN A 86 3.07 -21.13 20.33
N LEU A 87 2.19 -20.64 19.47
CA LEU A 87 2.02 -21.18 18.12
C LEU A 87 3.22 -20.79 17.25
N GLN A 88 4.02 -21.77 16.85
CA GLN A 88 5.10 -21.57 15.91
C GLN A 88 4.56 -21.78 14.49
N LEU A 89 4.36 -20.68 13.75
CA LEU A 89 3.99 -20.78 12.35
C LEU A 89 5.16 -21.34 11.52
N PRO A 90 4.86 -22.05 10.42
CA PRO A 90 5.86 -22.33 9.42
C PRO A 90 6.39 -21.03 8.79
N PRO A 91 7.59 -21.05 8.20
CA PRO A 91 8.12 -19.91 7.48
C PRO A 91 7.13 -19.42 6.40
N THR A 92 6.86 -18.13 6.41
CA THR A 92 6.02 -17.51 5.38
C THR A 92 6.77 -17.41 4.06
N ARG A 93 6.03 -17.46 2.95
CA ARG A 93 6.58 -17.20 1.61
C ARG A 93 6.33 -15.75 1.24
N PRO A 94 7.38 -14.92 1.12
CA PRO A 94 7.19 -13.52 0.75
C PRO A 94 6.85 -13.40 -0.73
N LEU A 95 5.98 -12.45 -1.04
CA LEU A 95 5.65 -12.01 -2.37
C LEU A 95 5.96 -10.51 -2.46
N MET A 96 6.97 -10.19 -3.26
CA MET A 96 7.41 -8.81 -3.46
C MET A 96 6.70 -8.22 -4.66
N GLU A 97 6.22 -6.98 -4.53
CA GLU A 97 5.57 -6.26 -5.61
C GLU A 97 6.19 -4.87 -5.72
N VAL A 98 6.63 -4.53 -6.93
CA VAL A 98 7.29 -3.26 -7.22
C VAL A 98 6.56 -2.59 -8.36
N THR A 99 6.15 -1.36 -8.10
CA THR A 99 5.37 -0.55 -9.03
C THR A 99 6.18 0.69 -9.38
N THR A 100 6.11 1.14 -10.63
CA THR A 100 6.83 2.34 -11.09
C THR A 100 6.00 3.15 -12.07
N SER A 101 6.32 4.43 -12.20
CA SER A 101 5.67 5.29 -13.21
C SER A 101 6.20 5.13 -14.63
N GLY A 102 7.31 4.42 -14.80
CA GLY A 102 7.97 4.27 -16.09
C GLY A 102 8.32 5.61 -16.76
N MET A 103 8.56 6.68 -15.99
CA MET A 103 8.85 8.03 -16.47
C MET A 103 7.75 8.68 -17.34
N THR A 104 6.54 8.14 -17.35
CA THR A 104 5.47 8.67 -18.21
C THR A 104 4.68 9.81 -17.56
N HIS A 105 4.32 9.67 -16.29
CA HIS A 105 3.58 10.66 -15.51
C HIS A 105 3.57 10.30 -14.03
N SER A 106 3.39 11.29 -13.13
CA SER A 106 3.38 11.01 -11.69
C SER A 106 2.54 12.00 -10.89
N TRP A 107 2.05 11.58 -9.73
CA TRP A 107 1.27 12.39 -8.79
C TRP A 107 1.99 13.65 -8.33
N GLY A 108 3.32 13.61 -8.31
CA GLY A 108 4.22 14.69 -7.90
C GLY A 108 4.63 15.64 -9.02
N THR A 109 4.33 15.32 -10.29
CA THR A 109 4.63 16.18 -11.45
C THR A 109 3.34 16.61 -12.14
N TYR A 110 2.71 15.71 -12.90
CA TYR A 110 1.49 15.97 -13.64
C TYR A 110 0.45 14.87 -13.44
N PHE A 111 -0.75 15.26 -12.99
CA PHE A 111 -1.87 14.33 -12.80
C PHE A 111 -2.30 13.66 -14.12
N SER A 112 -2.27 14.42 -15.22
CA SER A 112 -2.62 13.92 -16.54
C SER A 112 -1.34 13.64 -17.33
N PRO A 113 -1.27 12.51 -18.06
CA PRO A 113 -0.19 12.28 -19.00
C PRO A 113 -0.25 13.20 -20.23
N ARG A 114 -1.38 13.90 -20.46
CA ARG A 114 -1.54 14.75 -21.66
C ARG A 114 -0.97 16.16 -21.44
N PRO A 115 -0.03 16.62 -22.29
CA PRO A 115 0.60 17.94 -22.18
C PRO A 115 -0.38 19.13 -22.20
N GLU A 116 -1.54 18.95 -22.85
CA GLU A 116 -2.59 19.97 -22.96
C GLU A 116 -3.15 20.43 -21.59
N PHE A 117 -3.02 19.62 -20.54
CA PHE A 117 -3.44 20.00 -19.20
C PHE A 117 -2.35 20.68 -18.39
N HIS A 118 -1.08 20.62 -18.82
CA HIS A 118 0.09 21.07 -18.04
C HIS A 118 0.22 22.60 -18.02
N ASN A 119 -0.24 23.26 -19.09
CA ASN A 119 -0.07 24.72 -19.28
C ASN A 119 -1.29 25.54 -18.86
N LYS A 120 -2.30 24.93 -18.25
CA LYS A 120 -3.48 25.66 -17.78
C LYS A 120 -3.14 26.45 -16.51
N TRP A 121 -3.72 27.63 -16.35
CA TRP A 121 -3.46 28.52 -15.20
C TRP A 121 -3.72 27.85 -13.84
N HIS A 122 -4.62 26.87 -13.77
CA HIS A 122 -4.94 26.12 -12.56
C HIS A 122 -4.06 24.87 -12.35
N SER A 123 -3.23 24.49 -13.32
CA SER A 123 -2.41 23.27 -13.25
C SER A 123 -1.51 23.22 -12.01
N PRO A 124 -0.77 24.29 -11.65
CA PRO A 124 0.09 24.28 -10.45
C PRO A 124 -0.68 23.99 -9.17
N TYR A 125 -1.90 24.52 -9.04
CA TYR A 125 -2.75 24.27 -7.89
C TYR A 125 -3.22 22.80 -7.82
N TYR A 126 -3.64 22.21 -8.94
CA TYR A 126 -4.01 20.80 -8.98
C TYR A 126 -2.82 19.88 -8.67
N HIS A 127 -1.61 20.21 -9.14
CA HIS A 127 -0.40 19.45 -8.81
C HIS A 127 -0.04 19.53 -7.33
N ALA A 128 -0.04 20.73 -6.76
CA ALA A 128 0.19 20.92 -5.34
C ALA A 128 -0.85 20.16 -4.50
N SER A 129 -2.12 20.24 -4.90
CA SER A 129 -3.22 19.54 -4.23
C SER A 129 -3.08 18.03 -4.34
N SER A 130 -2.83 17.48 -5.53
CA SER A 130 -2.68 16.02 -5.73
C SER A 130 -1.47 15.47 -4.98
N ARG A 131 -0.32 16.14 -5.06
CA ARG A 131 0.89 15.76 -4.31
C ARG A 131 0.64 15.78 -2.80
N SER A 132 -0.06 16.80 -2.30
CA SER A 132 -0.37 16.95 -0.88
C SER A 132 -1.35 15.87 -0.40
N ILE A 133 -2.44 15.64 -1.14
CA ILE A 133 -3.44 14.59 -0.83
C ILE A 133 -2.77 13.22 -0.82
N MET A 134 -1.95 12.90 -1.83
CA MET A 134 -1.27 11.62 -1.88
C MET A 134 -0.22 11.49 -0.77
N SER A 135 0.57 12.53 -0.50
CA SER A 135 1.57 12.49 0.59
C SER A 135 0.92 12.32 1.96
N LEU A 136 -0.18 13.04 2.21
CA LEU A 136 -0.95 12.91 3.46
C LEU A 136 -1.66 11.57 3.55
N GLY A 137 -2.23 11.07 2.45
CA GLY A 137 -2.71 9.69 2.36
C GLY A 137 -1.62 8.70 2.74
N HIS A 138 -0.39 8.93 2.28
CA HIS A 138 0.77 8.12 2.66
C HIS A 138 1.18 8.19 4.12
N GLN A 139 0.80 9.24 4.84
CA GLN A 139 1.05 9.33 6.27
C GLN A 139 -0.10 8.73 7.08
N LEU A 140 -1.33 9.05 6.71
CA LEU A 140 -2.55 8.74 7.45
C LEU A 140 -3.09 7.33 7.16
N CYS A 141 -3.03 6.87 5.92
CA CYS A 141 -3.52 5.55 5.56
C CYS A 141 -2.55 4.46 6.06
N PRO A 142 -3.08 3.42 6.71
CA PRO A 142 -2.28 2.34 7.24
C PRO A 142 -2.01 1.30 6.14
N TRP A 143 -1.36 1.69 5.04
CA TRP A 143 -0.96 0.72 4.01
C TRP A 143 0.12 -0.17 4.56
N THR A 144 -0.29 -1.31 5.08
CA THR A 144 0.55 -2.29 5.76
C THR A 144 1.40 -3.09 4.78
N GLU A 145 1.08 -3.05 3.48
CA GLU A 145 1.86 -3.66 2.41
C GLU A 145 3.14 -2.89 2.07
N LEU A 146 3.18 -1.58 2.26
CA LEU A 146 4.35 -0.76 1.90
C LEU A 146 5.53 -1.08 2.80
N LEU A 147 6.66 -1.46 2.21
CA LEU A 147 7.91 -1.68 2.93
C LEU A 147 8.34 -0.43 3.70
N ILE A 148 9.00 -0.64 4.83
CA ILE A 148 9.55 0.44 5.66
C ILE A 148 11.07 0.28 5.67
N SER A 149 11.77 1.29 5.13
CA SER A 149 13.21 1.45 5.30
C SER A 149 13.53 2.04 6.67
N ARG A 150 14.45 1.42 7.40
CA ARG A 150 14.98 1.93 8.67
C ARG A 150 16.44 2.31 8.48
N ASN A 151 16.69 3.51 7.95
CA ASN A 151 18.05 4.00 7.70
C ASN A 151 18.88 4.33 8.96
N HIS A 152 18.37 4.19 10.17
CA HIS A 152 19.00 4.87 11.30
C HIS A 152 20.16 4.14 11.99
N LEU A 153 20.41 2.85 11.75
CA LEU A 153 21.41 2.10 12.55
C LEU A 153 22.36 1.16 11.77
N GLY A 154 22.38 1.22 10.43
CA GLY A 154 23.47 0.65 9.62
C GLY A 154 23.67 -0.87 9.67
N LYS A 155 22.74 -1.66 10.22
CA LYS A 155 22.88 -3.13 10.31
C LYS A 155 21.67 -3.95 9.85
N ASP A 156 20.55 -3.30 9.52
CA ASP A 156 19.37 -4.03 9.06
C ASP A 156 19.40 -4.16 7.53
N HIS A 157 19.90 -5.31 7.04
CA HIS A 157 19.82 -5.71 5.64
C HIS A 157 18.36 -5.90 5.25
N GLY A 158 17.72 -4.93 4.58
CA GLY A 158 16.34 -5.13 4.12
C GLY A 158 15.68 -3.96 3.40
N ALA A 159 16.10 -2.71 3.66
CA ALA A 159 15.62 -1.54 2.95
C ALA A 159 16.50 -0.32 3.25
N GLY A 160 16.92 0.41 2.21
CA GLY A 160 17.66 1.66 2.31
C GLY A 160 19.16 1.56 1.98
N GLU A 161 19.50 1.78 0.72
CA GLU A 161 20.86 2.18 0.33
C GLU A 161 21.20 3.56 0.92
N PRO A 162 22.48 3.85 1.22
CA PRO A 162 22.89 5.19 1.65
C PRO A 162 22.34 6.26 0.71
N GLY A 163 21.54 7.18 1.25
CA GLY A 163 20.90 8.27 0.48
C GLY A 163 19.48 7.98 0.00
N ALA A 164 19.01 6.72 0.02
CA ALA A 164 17.62 6.41 -0.29
C ALA A 164 16.66 6.89 0.81
N LYS A 165 15.40 7.16 0.46
CA LYS A 165 14.38 7.65 1.40
C LYS A 165 14.14 6.65 2.55
N ALA A 166 14.31 7.12 3.78
CA ALA A 166 13.92 6.38 4.98
C ALA A 166 12.39 6.37 5.19
N GLY A 167 11.87 5.35 5.86
CA GLY A 167 10.44 5.19 6.15
C GLY A 167 9.68 4.44 5.06
N LYS A 168 8.39 4.75 4.90
CA LYS A 168 7.50 4.09 3.92
C LYS A 168 8.08 4.22 2.50
N GLN A 169 8.26 3.09 1.82
CA GLN A 169 8.89 3.00 0.51
C GLN A 169 7.92 3.36 -0.62
N TYR A 170 7.69 4.66 -0.80
CA TYR A 170 6.92 5.22 -1.90
C TYR A 170 7.53 6.53 -2.42
N ALA A 171 7.35 6.79 -3.72
CA ALA A 171 7.78 8.03 -4.37
C ALA A 171 6.71 8.53 -5.33
N LEU A 172 6.37 9.82 -5.25
CA LEU A 172 5.35 10.45 -6.11
C LEU A 172 5.96 11.16 -7.32
N ASP A 173 7.28 11.32 -7.37
CA ASP A 173 7.99 11.98 -8.46
C ASP A 173 8.08 11.05 -9.69
N LEU A 174 8.47 11.60 -10.85
CA LEU A 174 8.75 10.78 -12.04
C LEU A 174 9.88 9.81 -11.72
N ASN A 175 9.66 8.56 -12.05
CA ASN A 175 10.57 7.49 -11.66
C ASN A 175 10.61 6.32 -12.64
N PHE A 176 11.70 5.57 -12.59
CA PHE A 176 11.86 4.26 -13.20
C PHE A 176 12.50 3.29 -12.22
N GLY A 177 12.25 1.99 -12.42
CA GLY A 177 12.84 0.93 -11.60
C GLY A 177 14.06 0.30 -12.23
N GLU A 178 14.99 -0.12 -11.39
CA GLU A 178 16.18 -0.88 -11.75
C GLU A 178 16.32 -2.05 -10.79
N MET A 179 16.65 -3.23 -11.33
CA MET A 179 16.91 -4.44 -10.54
C MET A 179 18.31 -4.96 -10.87
N GLU A 180 19.13 -5.09 -9.84
CA GLU A 180 20.49 -5.62 -9.92
C GLU A 180 20.56 -6.98 -9.20
N PHE A 181 21.16 -7.96 -9.86
CA PHE A 181 21.34 -9.32 -9.33
C PHE A 181 22.81 -9.56 -9.02
N ASP A 182 23.14 -9.65 -7.74
CA ASP A 182 24.45 -10.06 -7.28
C ASP A 182 24.43 -11.56 -7.02
N TRP A 183 24.96 -12.33 -7.98
CA TRP A 183 25.02 -13.78 -7.90
C TRP A 183 26.05 -14.29 -6.86
N GLN A 184 27.06 -13.48 -6.53
CA GLN A 184 28.09 -13.84 -5.57
C GLN A 184 27.55 -13.77 -4.14
N SER A 185 26.85 -12.68 -3.81
CA SER A 185 26.16 -12.55 -2.51
C SER A 185 24.78 -13.21 -2.50
N ARG A 186 24.30 -13.70 -3.66
CA ARG A 186 22.96 -14.25 -3.88
C ARG A 186 21.88 -13.27 -3.41
N ALA A 187 21.97 -12.03 -3.88
CA ALA A 187 21.07 -10.96 -3.53
C ALA A 187 20.46 -10.27 -4.76
N VAL A 188 19.26 -9.74 -4.57
CA VAL A 188 18.61 -8.82 -5.50
C VAL A 188 18.55 -7.46 -4.83
N GLN A 189 19.03 -6.43 -5.53
CA GLN A 189 18.84 -5.04 -5.15
C GLN A 189 17.81 -4.41 -6.10
N MET A 190 16.77 -3.80 -5.54
CA MET A 190 15.78 -3.03 -6.25
C MET A 190 15.99 -1.55 -5.94
N ARG A 191 16.15 -0.73 -6.97
CA ARG A 191 16.28 0.73 -6.87
C ARG A 191 15.20 1.40 -7.71
N ILE A 192 14.60 2.45 -7.17
CA ILE A 192 13.72 3.34 -7.92
C ILE A 192 14.43 4.68 -8.05
N TRP A 193 14.71 5.08 -9.27
CA TRP A 193 15.41 6.32 -9.59
C TRP A 193 14.44 7.44 -9.94
N GLY A 194 14.85 8.68 -9.67
CA GLY A 194 14.15 9.86 -10.14
C GLY A 194 14.60 10.30 -11.53
N LYS A 195 14.14 11.47 -11.96
CA LYS A 195 14.57 12.09 -13.23
C LYS A 195 16.03 12.55 -13.22
N GLU A 196 16.56 12.93 -12.07
CA GLU A 196 17.91 13.51 -11.94
C GLU A 196 18.99 12.41 -11.94
N ALA A 197 19.93 12.48 -12.89
CA ALA A 197 20.90 11.40 -13.15
C ALA A 197 21.89 11.14 -11.99
N GLU A 198 22.26 12.18 -11.25
CA GLU A 198 23.24 12.10 -10.15
C GLU A 198 22.58 12.06 -8.75
N ALA A 199 21.24 12.07 -8.69
CA ALA A 199 20.53 12.00 -7.41
C ALA A 199 20.54 10.56 -6.86
N PRO A 200 20.56 10.37 -5.54
CA PRO A 200 20.40 9.04 -4.95
C PRO A 200 19.04 8.44 -5.34
N PRO A 201 18.91 7.09 -5.29
CA PRO A 201 17.65 6.45 -5.61
C PRO A 201 16.55 6.93 -4.65
N LEU A 202 15.36 7.20 -5.19
CA LEU A 202 14.20 7.61 -4.42
C LEU A 202 13.79 6.53 -3.41
N LEU A 203 13.82 5.26 -3.84
CA LEU A 203 13.54 4.07 -3.03
C LEU A 203 14.63 3.03 -3.29
N SER A 204 14.98 2.24 -2.27
CA SER A 204 15.95 1.16 -2.43
C SER A 204 15.70 0.06 -1.41
N ALA A 205 15.73 -1.18 -1.88
CA ALA A 205 15.63 -2.34 -1.01
C ALA A 205 16.49 -3.49 -1.55
N GLN A 206 17.00 -4.31 -0.64
CA GLN A 206 17.87 -5.44 -0.96
C GLN A 206 17.42 -6.67 -0.18
N TRP A 207 17.37 -7.81 -0.87
CA TRP A 207 17.02 -9.08 -0.28
C TRP A 207 17.94 -10.18 -0.80
N THR A 208 18.28 -11.13 0.06
CA THR A 208 18.94 -12.36 -0.37
C THR A 208 17.94 -13.31 -1.03
N PHE A 209 18.41 -14.22 -1.89
CA PHE A 209 17.56 -15.24 -2.51
C PHE A 209 16.93 -16.16 -1.47
N ASP A 210 17.63 -16.42 -0.36
CA ASP A 210 17.10 -17.21 0.75
C ASP A 210 15.94 -16.49 1.47
N GLN A 211 16.04 -15.15 1.59
CA GLN A 211 14.95 -14.34 2.14
C GLN A 211 13.75 -14.33 1.18
N LEU A 212 13.98 -14.05 -0.10
CA LEU A 212 12.90 -14.05 -1.11
C LEU A 212 12.24 -15.42 -1.30
N SER A 213 12.95 -16.50 -0.97
CA SER A 213 12.40 -17.87 -1.01
C SER A 213 11.70 -18.33 0.25
N GLY A 214 11.67 -17.50 1.30
CA GLY A 214 11.10 -17.86 2.60
C GLY A 214 11.96 -18.82 3.42
N ILE A 215 13.16 -19.19 2.94
CA ILE A 215 14.11 -20.02 3.71
C ILE A 215 14.62 -19.24 4.92
N LYS A 216 14.94 -17.95 4.73
CA LYS A 216 15.30 -17.02 5.78
C LYS A 216 14.17 -16.02 6.00
N PRO A 217 13.91 -15.60 7.25
CA PRO A 217 12.94 -14.55 7.50
C PRO A 217 13.40 -13.24 6.84
N MET A 218 12.46 -12.57 6.19
CA MET A 218 12.67 -11.21 5.69
C MET A 218 12.75 -10.24 6.86
N SER A 219 13.71 -9.33 6.81
CA SER A 219 13.93 -8.27 7.80
C SER A 219 12.93 -7.11 7.67
N GLY A 220 12.96 -6.17 8.62
CA GLY A 220 12.33 -4.85 8.47
C GLY A 220 10.84 -4.75 8.82
N GLY A 221 10.24 -5.78 9.41
CA GLY A 221 8.84 -5.75 9.85
C GLY A 221 8.58 -6.53 11.14
N PRO A 222 7.49 -6.21 11.86
CA PRO A 222 6.96 -7.15 12.85
C PRO A 222 6.64 -8.46 12.13
N GLN A 223 6.99 -9.60 12.73
CA GLN A 223 6.47 -10.87 12.26
C GLN A 223 4.97 -10.90 12.52
N LEU A 224 4.20 -11.23 11.48
CA LEU A 224 2.77 -11.47 11.60
C LEU A 224 2.50 -12.52 12.67
N VAL A 225 1.50 -12.27 13.51
CA VAL A 225 1.14 -13.21 14.58
C VAL A 225 0.30 -14.34 13.96
N PRO A 226 0.49 -15.61 14.37
CA PRO A 226 -0.32 -16.75 13.91
C PRO A 226 -1.83 -16.48 13.88
N LYS A 227 -2.31 -15.76 14.90
CA LYS A 227 -3.71 -15.34 15.02
C LYS A 227 -4.21 -14.52 13.82
N GLU A 228 -3.37 -13.66 13.24
CA GLU A 228 -3.76 -12.81 12.10
C GLU A 228 -3.98 -13.66 10.84
N PHE A 229 -3.10 -14.62 10.57
CA PHE A 229 -3.28 -15.58 9.48
C PHE A 229 -4.51 -16.45 9.67
N LEU A 230 -4.77 -16.89 10.90
CA LEU A 230 -5.97 -17.66 11.24
C LEU A 230 -7.24 -16.84 10.99
N GLU A 231 -7.30 -15.59 11.44
CA GLU A 231 -8.44 -14.70 11.20
C GLU A 231 -8.62 -14.35 9.72
N ALA A 232 -7.53 -14.25 8.95
CA ALA A 232 -7.59 -14.05 7.51
C ALA A 232 -8.10 -15.32 6.79
N SER A 233 -7.58 -16.48 7.16
CA SER A 233 -8.01 -17.81 6.71
C SER A 233 -9.52 -18.01 6.89
N TYR A 234 -10.04 -17.82 8.12
CA TYR A 234 -11.48 -17.97 8.39
C TYR A 234 -12.37 -17.05 7.54
N ARG A 235 -11.90 -15.83 7.27
CA ARG A 235 -12.61 -14.89 6.39
C ARG A 235 -12.60 -15.36 4.94
N HIS A 236 -11.54 -16.04 4.50
CA HIS A 236 -11.39 -16.57 3.16
C HIS A 236 -12.23 -17.83 2.92
N THR A 237 -12.18 -18.80 3.84
CA THR A 237 -12.92 -20.08 3.74
C THR A 237 -14.42 -19.89 3.61
N TYR A 238 -14.97 -18.82 4.18
CA TYR A 238 -16.39 -18.48 4.04
C TYR A 238 -16.82 -18.13 2.61
N GLN A 239 -15.86 -17.85 1.72
CA GLN A 239 -16.12 -17.48 0.33
C GLN A 239 -15.70 -18.56 -0.67
N HIS A 240 -14.75 -19.43 -0.33
CA HIS A 240 -14.19 -20.44 -1.23
C HIS A 240 -13.86 -21.75 -0.50
N HIS A 241 -14.23 -22.89 -1.11
CA HIS A 241 -14.21 -24.23 -0.51
C HIS A 241 -12.94 -25.06 -0.82
N SER A 242 -11.80 -24.45 -1.15
CA SER A 242 -10.57 -25.21 -1.43
C SER A 242 -9.69 -25.30 -0.19
N GLU A 243 -9.36 -26.52 0.25
CA GLU A 243 -8.57 -26.79 1.47
C GLU A 243 -7.06 -26.47 1.31
N ASP A 244 -6.57 -26.22 0.09
CA ASP A 244 -5.15 -26.00 -0.22
C ASP A 244 -4.86 -24.61 -0.84
N GLU A 245 -5.62 -23.60 -0.43
CA GLU A 245 -5.42 -22.22 -0.91
C GLU A 245 -4.30 -21.49 -0.13
N TRP A 246 -3.59 -20.60 -0.81
CA TRP A 246 -2.63 -19.68 -0.19
C TRP A 246 -3.35 -18.47 0.40
N VAL A 247 -3.13 -18.22 1.69
CA VAL A 247 -3.56 -17.02 2.38
C VAL A 247 -2.41 -16.01 2.39
N CYS A 248 -2.52 -14.96 1.60
CA CYS A 248 -1.54 -13.88 1.52
C CYS A 248 -1.99 -12.64 2.30
N MET A 249 -1.18 -12.21 3.26
CA MET A 249 -1.43 -11.02 4.07
C MET A 249 -0.40 -9.93 3.82
N ASN A 250 -0.78 -8.68 4.03
CA ASN A 250 0.18 -7.58 4.07
C ASN A 250 1.20 -7.83 5.20
N TYR A 251 2.49 -7.58 4.96
CA TYR A 251 3.54 -7.99 5.91
C TYR A 251 3.49 -7.26 7.28
N ARG A 252 2.72 -6.18 7.42
CA ARG A 252 2.44 -5.51 8.70
C ARG A 252 1.02 -5.76 9.24
N GLY A 253 0.37 -6.80 8.75
CA GLY A 253 -0.96 -7.24 9.17
C GLY A 253 -2.06 -6.46 8.48
N GLU A 254 -3.30 -6.76 8.84
CA GLU A 254 -4.43 -5.91 8.46
C GLU A 254 -4.44 -4.68 9.38
N PRO A 255 -4.71 -3.46 8.87
CA PRO A 255 -4.90 -2.33 9.74
C PRO A 255 -6.11 -2.53 10.63
N SER A 256 -6.05 -1.95 11.83
CA SER A 256 -7.20 -2.02 12.73
C SER A 256 -8.39 -1.24 12.14
N THR A 257 -9.60 -1.65 12.52
CA THR A 257 -10.84 -0.94 12.12
C THR A 257 -10.78 0.54 12.49
N VAL A 258 -10.22 0.87 13.66
CA VAL A 258 -10.05 2.25 14.13
C VAL A 258 -9.08 3.03 13.24
N GLN A 259 -7.93 2.44 12.89
CA GLN A 259 -6.97 3.07 11.97
C GLN A 259 -7.60 3.31 10.59
N THR A 260 -8.37 2.35 10.11
CA THR A 260 -9.07 2.44 8.81
C THR A 260 -10.11 3.55 8.81
N ILE A 261 -10.99 3.60 9.82
CA ILE A 261 -12.00 4.66 9.96
C ILE A 261 -11.33 6.03 10.12
N GLY A 262 -10.29 6.12 10.96
CA GLY A 262 -9.53 7.35 11.17
C GLY A 262 -8.87 7.86 9.89
N ALA A 263 -8.29 6.97 9.08
CA ALA A 263 -7.71 7.32 7.79
C ALA A 263 -8.77 7.85 6.81
N TYR A 264 -9.93 7.21 6.70
CA TYR A 264 -11.01 7.70 5.84
C TYR A 264 -11.57 9.05 6.29
N ALA A 265 -11.78 9.24 7.60
CA ALA A 265 -12.24 10.50 8.15
C ALA A 265 -11.22 11.62 7.87
N ALA A 266 -9.94 11.37 8.09
CA ALA A 266 -8.88 12.34 7.82
C ALA A 266 -8.77 12.66 6.33
N ALA A 267 -8.82 11.65 5.45
CA ALA A 267 -8.83 11.85 4.00
C ALA A 267 -10.04 12.68 3.53
N PHE A 268 -11.22 12.42 4.09
CA PHE A 268 -12.43 13.19 3.80
C PHE A 268 -12.31 14.65 4.23
N ILE A 269 -11.82 14.92 5.45
CA ILE A 269 -11.60 16.29 5.95
C ILE A 269 -10.60 17.03 5.06
N LEU A 270 -9.50 16.38 4.68
CA LEU A 270 -8.50 16.95 3.78
C LEU A 270 -9.11 17.25 2.41
N PHE A 271 -9.90 16.34 1.86
CA PHE A 271 -10.59 16.57 0.58
C PHE A 271 -11.53 17.79 0.66
N MET A 272 -12.31 17.92 1.73
CA MET A 272 -13.20 19.07 1.95
C MET A 272 -12.40 20.37 2.05
N PHE A 273 -11.29 20.36 2.80
CA PHE A 273 -10.45 21.54 2.98
C PHE A 273 -9.71 21.95 1.71
N TRP A 274 -9.14 21.00 0.97
CA TRP A 274 -8.33 21.31 -0.20
C TRP A 274 -9.17 21.63 -1.42
N ILE A 275 -10.28 20.92 -1.63
CA ILE A 275 -11.09 21.08 -2.85
C ILE A 275 -12.23 22.04 -2.61
N ILE A 276 -13.05 21.86 -1.57
CA ILE A 276 -14.29 22.64 -1.43
C ILE A 276 -14.03 24.05 -0.90
N LEU A 277 -13.15 24.19 0.11
CA LEU A 277 -12.94 25.47 0.78
C LEU A 277 -12.46 26.59 -0.16
N PRO A 278 -11.51 26.39 -1.10
CA PRO A 278 -11.10 27.45 -2.03
C PRO A 278 -12.24 27.93 -2.92
N TYR A 279 -13.12 27.04 -3.39
CA TYR A 279 -14.29 27.45 -4.17
C TYR A 279 -15.32 28.18 -3.31
N ALA A 280 -15.55 27.72 -2.08
CA ALA A 280 -16.45 28.39 -1.14
C ALA A 280 -15.94 29.81 -0.80
N LEU A 281 -14.65 29.95 -0.49
CA LEU A 281 -14.02 31.26 -0.23
C LEU A 281 -14.04 32.15 -1.47
N GLY A 282 -13.73 31.61 -2.65
CA GLY A 282 -13.81 32.35 -3.91
C GLY A 282 -15.22 32.85 -4.18
N PHE A 283 -16.24 32.00 -3.98
CA PHE A 283 -17.65 32.38 -4.10
C PHE A 283 -18.02 33.48 -3.11
N LEU A 284 -17.67 33.31 -1.83
CA LEU A 284 -17.96 34.26 -0.75
C LEU A 284 -17.23 35.61 -0.92
N CYS A 285 -16.05 35.64 -1.54
CA CYS A 285 -15.31 36.87 -1.80
C CYS A 285 -15.77 37.58 -3.09
N LEU A 286 -16.08 36.83 -4.15
CA LEU A 286 -16.45 37.41 -5.45
C LEU A 286 -17.91 37.89 -5.49
N PHE A 287 -18.84 37.17 -4.85
CA PHE A 287 -20.28 37.53 -4.89
C PHE A 287 -20.57 38.92 -4.32
N PRO A 288 -20.06 39.30 -3.13
CA PRO A 288 -20.24 40.65 -2.59
C PRO A 288 -19.62 41.73 -3.49
N GLY A 289 -18.46 41.44 -4.09
CA GLY A 289 -17.81 42.35 -5.04
C GLY A 289 -18.68 42.62 -6.28
N ILE A 290 -19.22 41.57 -6.89
CA ILE A 290 -20.12 41.67 -8.05
C ILE A 290 -21.43 42.37 -7.66
N TYR A 291 -21.99 42.04 -6.50
CA TYR A 291 -23.21 42.66 -6.00
C TYR A 291 -23.02 44.17 -5.76
N CYS A 292 -21.95 44.56 -5.09
CA CYS A 292 -21.58 45.96 -4.87
C CYS A 292 -21.32 46.70 -6.19
N TYR A 293 -20.65 46.05 -7.16
CA TYR A 293 -20.40 46.62 -8.49
C TYR A 293 -21.69 46.87 -9.27
N ARG A 294 -22.61 45.89 -9.33
CA ARG A 294 -23.92 46.06 -9.99
C ARG A 294 -24.78 47.12 -9.31
N SER A 295 -24.77 47.18 -7.97
CA SER A 295 -25.48 48.21 -7.20
C SER A 295 -24.99 49.63 -7.52
N ARG A 296 -23.66 49.83 -7.60
CA ARG A 296 -23.07 51.13 -8.01
C ARG A 296 -23.40 51.49 -9.46
N SER A 297 -23.32 50.54 -10.38
CA SER A 297 -23.68 50.75 -11.79
C SER A 297 -25.14 51.19 -11.96
N SER A 298 -26.08 50.54 -11.25
CA SER A 298 -27.51 50.90 -11.28
C SER A 298 -27.77 52.33 -10.78
N ARG A 299 -27.06 52.77 -9.73
CA ARG A 299 -27.16 54.16 -9.24
C ARG A 299 -26.61 55.18 -10.24
N SER A 300 -25.51 54.86 -10.93
CA SER A 300 -24.94 55.77 -11.94
C SER A 300 -25.85 55.95 -13.16
N ALA A 301 -26.58 54.91 -13.56
CA ALA A 301 -27.53 54.99 -14.68
C ALA A 301 -28.73 55.91 -14.37
N LYS A 302 -29.25 55.89 -13.13
CA LYS A 302 -30.38 56.74 -12.71
C LYS A 302 -30.03 58.23 -12.64
N ASN A 303 -28.77 58.59 -12.43
CA ASN A 303 -28.34 59.99 -12.36
C ASN A 303 -28.10 60.64 -13.74
N LYS A 304 -28.22 59.88 -14.84
CA LYS A 304 -28.03 60.38 -16.21
C LYS A 304 -29.34 60.60 -16.99
N THR A 305 -30.48 60.27 -16.39
CA THR A 305 -31.83 60.49 -16.91
C THR A 305 -32.51 61.57 -16.09
#